data_AF-A0A6U4G126-F1
#
_entry.id   AF-A0A6U4G126-F1
#
_cell.length_a   1.000
_cell.length_b   1.000
_cell.length_c   1.000
_cell.angle_alpha   90.00
_cell.angle_beta   90.00
_cell.angle_gamma   90.00
#
_symmetry.space_group_name_H-M   'P 1'
#
loop_
_entity.id
_entity.type
_entity.pdbx_description
1 polymer ?
#
loop_
_entity_poly.entity_id
_entity_poly.type
_entity_poly.pdbx_seq_one_letter_code
_entity_poly.pdbx_strand_id
1 'polypeptide(L)'
;MNIMPEDLLPSGMVADDQMGVSASSGPAQPSRMELLAKVFAQQGEFLIKQAQLLTQIAEGGTAMHVAADSLSSVDVAKIGEAIENAYPKVEDAKPKKRRKRDPNAPKRPGSAYTFFMQEQLQKLKLEHAELSQKQVMAMAASKWRDLADNKKHRFEGLAAAAKATFDAEMAQYHASLQAADEEGKRRKLDDGKVTL
;
A
#
# COMPACT_ATOMS: atom_id res chain seq x y z
N MET A 1 -67.37 -25.37 11.49
CA MET A 1 -68.48 -26.05 10.79
C MET A 1 -68.05 -26.22 9.34
N ASN A 2 -67.68 -27.46 8.99
CA ASN A 2 -67.37 -27.85 7.62
C ASN A 2 -68.64 -27.78 6.77
N ILE A 3 -68.59 -27.08 5.65
CA ILE A 3 -69.51 -27.28 4.54
C ILE A 3 -68.66 -27.18 3.26
N MET A 4 -68.33 -28.35 2.71
CA MET A 4 -68.01 -28.53 1.29
C MET A 4 -69.28 -29.04 0.62
N PRO A 5 -69.58 -28.57 -0.60
CA PRO A 5 -70.13 -29.43 -1.64
C PRO A 5 -69.19 -29.37 -2.87
N GLU A 6 -68.55 -30.46 -3.26
CA GLU A 6 -69.07 -31.54 -4.12
C GLU A 6 -69.41 -31.07 -5.56
N ASP A 7 -68.51 -31.48 -6.46
CA ASP A 7 -68.64 -31.83 -7.89
C ASP A 7 -69.46 -31.00 -8.88
N LEU A 8 -68.75 -30.52 -9.91
CA LEU A 8 -69.16 -30.59 -11.31
C LEU A 8 -67.90 -30.51 -12.22
N LEU A 9 -67.53 -31.63 -12.84
CA LEU A 9 -66.47 -31.75 -13.86
C LEU A 9 -66.98 -31.28 -15.27
N PRO A 10 -66.26 -31.50 -16.39
CA PRO A 10 -65.51 -30.47 -17.13
C PRO A 10 -65.98 -30.32 -18.59
N SER A 11 -65.70 -29.21 -19.29
CA SER A 11 -65.78 -29.22 -20.76
C SER A 11 -65.13 -28.03 -21.45
N GLY A 12 -64.36 -28.31 -22.52
CA GLY A 12 -63.99 -27.35 -23.57
C GLY A 12 -62.59 -26.74 -23.41
N MET A 13 -61.50 -27.26 -23.97
CA MET A 13 -61.15 -27.34 -25.41
C MET A 13 -60.89 -25.97 -26.05
N VAL A 14 -59.63 -25.52 -26.04
CA VAL A 14 -58.88 -24.79 -27.11
C VAL A 14 -57.38 -24.90 -26.73
N ALA A 15 -56.56 -25.78 -27.34
CA ALA A 15 -55.87 -25.68 -28.63
C ALA A 15 -54.87 -24.50 -28.74
N ASP A 16 -53.60 -24.89 -28.95
CA ASP A 16 -52.52 -24.19 -29.66
C ASP A 16 -52.01 -22.82 -29.15
N ASP A 17 -50.73 -22.79 -28.74
CA ASP A 17 -49.69 -22.21 -29.61
C ASP A 17 -48.29 -22.66 -29.15
N GLN A 18 -47.50 -23.15 -30.10
CA GLN A 18 -46.06 -23.27 -29.94
C GLN A 18 -45.47 -21.86 -29.86
N MET A 19 -44.45 -21.66 -29.03
CA MET A 19 -43.11 -21.23 -29.48
C MET A 19 -42.27 -20.77 -28.29
N GLY A 20 -41.01 -21.22 -28.25
CA GLY A 20 -39.98 -20.53 -27.46
C GLY A 20 -39.15 -21.40 -26.52
N VAL A 21 -38.60 -22.51 -26.99
CA VAL A 21 -37.37 -23.03 -26.40
C VAL A 21 -36.24 -22.03 -26.68
N SER A 22 -35.90 -21.22 -25.69
CA SER A 22 -34.68 -20.41 -25.67
C SER A 22 -34.00 -20.58 -24.33
N ALA A 23 -33.47 -21.78 -24.10
CA ALA A 23 -32.46 -22.02 -23.07
C ALA A 23 -31.11 -21.44 -23.55
N SER A 24 -30.98 -20.12 -23.50
CA SER A 24 -29.69 -19.43 -23.51
C SER A 24 -29.11 -19.52 -22.09
N SER A 25 -28.55 -20.68 -21.74
CA SER A 25 -27.75 -20.85 -20.52
C SER A 25 -26.33 -20.35 -20.80
N GLY A 26 -26.11 -19.04 -20.76
CA GLY A 26 -24.77 -18.47 -20.60
C GLY A 26 -24.17 -18.91 -19.26
N PRO A 27 -22.82 -18.95 -19.13
CA PRO A 27 -22.16 -19.54 -17.96
C PRO A 27 -22.62 -18.84 -16.66
N ALA A 28 -23.16 -19.64 -15.74
CA ALA A 28 -23.54 -19.20 -14.41
C ALA A 28 -22.35 -18.53 -13.73
N GLN A 29 -22.51 -17.24 -13.38
CA GLN A 29 -21.50 -16.50 -12.63
C GLN A 29 -21.31 -17.16 -11.26
N PRO A 30 -20.07 -17.38 -10.81
CA PRO A 30 -19.81 -18.06 -9.55
C PRO A 30 -20.43 -17.27 -8.40
N SER A 31 -21.11 -17.97 -7.49
CA SER A 31 -21.75 -17.32 -6.36
C SER A 31 -20.72 -16.64 -5.45
N ARG A 32 -21.13 -15.63 -4.68
CA ARG A 32 -20.24 -14.94 -3.73
C ARG A 32 -19.56 -15.91 -2.74
N MET A 33 -20.26 -16.98 -2.35
CA MET A 33 -19.71 -18.04 -1.49
C MET A 33 -18.64 -18.87 -2.21
N GLU A 34 -18.79 -19.07 -3.51
CA GLU A 34 -17.83 -19.79 -4.34
C GLU A 34 -16.57 -18.94 -4.63
N LEU A 35 -16.73 -17.63 -4.79
CA LEU A 35 -15.61 -16.68 -4.85
C LEU A 35 -14.87 -16.61 -3.52
N LEU A 36 -15.59 -16.58 -2.39
CA LEU A 36 -14.98 -16.64 -1.06
C LEU A 36 -14.25 -17.97 -0.82
N ALA A 37 -14.81 -19.09 -1.27
CA ALA A 37 -14.14 -20.38 -1.21
C ALA A 37 -12.86 -20.42 -2.06
N LYS A 38 -12.87 -19.82 -3.26
CA LYS A 38 -11.68 -19.70 -4.12
C LYS A 38 -10.61 -18.78 -3.52
N VAL A 39 -11.01 -17.66 -2.92
CA VAL A 39 -10.08 -16.75 -2.20
C VAL A 39 -9.52 -17.43 -0.95
N PHE A 40 -10.34 -18.18 -0.21
CA PHE A 40 -9.90 -18.91 0.97
C PHE A 40 -8.96 -20.06 0.60
N ALA A 41 -9.24 -20.80 -0.47
CA ALA A 41 -8.36 -21.84 -1.00
C ALA A 41 -7.02 -21.24 -1.47
N GLN A 42 -7.06 -20.12 -2.20
CA GLN A 42 -5.86 -19.39 -2.63
C GLN A 42 -5.02 -18.91 -1.44
N GLN A 43 -5.68 -18.46 -0.36
CA GLN A 43 -5.00 -18.02 0.84
C GLN A 43 -4.44 -19.21 1.66
N GLY A 44 -5.12 -20.36 1.66
CA GLY A 44 -4.61 -21.61 2.21
C GLY A 44 -3.34 -22.09 1.52
N GLU A 45 -3.32 -22.08 0.18
CA GLU A 45 -2.11 -22.40 -0.59
C GLU A 45 -0.95 -21.44 -0.31
N PHE A 46 -1.23 -20.16 -0.10
CA PHE A 46 -0.21 -19.19 0.26
C PHE A 46 0.42 -19.49 1.63
N LEU A 47 -0.38 -19.90 2.62
CA LEU A 47 0.10 -20.29 3.94
C LEU A 47 0.90 -21.59 3.90
N ILE A 48 0.49 -22.56 3.07
CA ILE A 48 1.24 -23.81 2.86
C ILE A 48 2.62 -23.52 2.25
N LYS A 49 2.70 -22.60 1.28
CA LYS A 49 3.98 -22.18 0.69
C LYS A 49 4.90 -21.45 1.68
N GLN A 50 4.34 -20.63 2.57
CA GLN A 50 5.10 -20.01 3.66
C GLN A 50 5.64 -21.06 4.64
N ALA A 51 4.84 -22.08 5.00
CA ALA A 51 5.30 -23.16 5.85
C ALA A 51 6.44 -23.98 5.21
N GLN A 52 6.34 -24.31 3.92
CA GLN A 52 7.43 -25.00 3.19
C GLN A 52 8.71 -24.17 3.09
N LEU A 53 8.59 -22.85 2.88
CA LEU A 53 9.76 -21.95 2.85
C LEU A 53 10.47 -21.90 4.22
N LEU A 54 9.70 -21.92 5.31
CA LEU A 54 10.26 -21.94 6.66
C LEU A 54 10.95 -23.28 6.98
N THR A 55 10.44 -24.41 6.47
CA THR A 55 11.09 -25.72 6.62
C THR A 55 12.41 -25.80 5.85
N GLN A 56 12.51 -25.22 4.65
CA GLN A 56 13.76 -25.18 3.88
C GLN A 56 14.88 -24.39 4.59
N ILE A 57 14.52 -23.39 5.40
CA ILE A 57 15.48 -22.62 6.20
C ILE A 57 15.97 -23.43 7.42
N ALA A 58 15.12 -24.31 7.97
CA ALA A 58 15.48 -25.18 9.09
C ALA A 58 16.41 -26.35 8.67
N GLU A 59 16.28 -26.86 7.44
CA GLU A 59 17.14 -27.93 6.91
C GLU A 59 18.40 -27.38 6.21
N GLY A 60 18.43 -26.10 5.84
CA GLY A 60 19.55 -25.43 5.17
C GLY A 60 20.52 -24.65 6.08
N GLY A 61 20.58 -24.98 7.37
CA GLY A 61 21.36 -24.23 8.36
C GLY A 61 22.74 -24.81 8.67
N THR A 62 23.74 -24.75 7.76
CA THR A 62 25.18 -24.57 8.08
C THR A 62 26.07 -24.60 6.83
N ALA A 63 26.38 -23.43 6.27
CA ALA A 63 27.60 -23.22 5.48
C ALA A 63 28.19 -21.81 5.72
N MET A 64 28.00 -21.27 6.93
CA MET A 64 28.79 -20.13 7.44
C MET A 64 29.57 -20.64 8.65
N HIS A 65 30.70 -21.34 8.47
CA HIS A 65 31.80 -21.43 9.47
C HIS A 65 33.07 -22.18 9.00
N VAL A 66 33.40 -22.25 7.71
CA VAL A 66 34.75 -22.71 7.30
C VAL A 66 35.29 -21.88 6.15
N ALA A 67 35.86 -20.72 6.48
CA ALA A 67 36.96 -20.06 5.74
C ALA A 67 37.41 -18.79 6.49
N ALA A 68 37.75 -18.92 7.78
CA ALA A 68 38.37 -17.82 8.54
C ALA A 68 39.90 -17.74 8.35
N ASP A 69 40.52 -18.67 7.61
CA ASP A 69 41.98 -18.76 7.46
C ASP A 69 42.51 -18.45 6.06
N SER A 70 41.76 -17.69 5.25
CA SER A 70 42.29 -17.17 3.98
C SER A 70 41.85 -15.72 3.72
N LEU A 71 41.99 -14.86 4.75
CA LEU A 71 41.80 -13.41 4.62
C LEU A 71 43.11 -12.62 4.51
N SER A 72 44.23 -13.26 4.14
CA SER A 72 45.39 -12.54 3.62
C SER A 72 45.42 -12.69 2.11
N SER A 73 45.24 -11.57 1.40
CA SER A 73 45.24 -11.44 -0.06
C SER A 73 43.89 -11.69 -0.76
N VAL A 74 42.87 -10.91 -0.42
CA VAL A 74 41.84 -10.56 -1.41
C VAL A 74 42.27 -9.25 -2.05
N ASP A 75 42.74 -9.32 -3.29
CA ASP A 75 43.06 -8.15 -4.10
C ASP A 75 41.82 -7.26 -4.21
N VAL A 76 41.88 -6.10 -3.56
CA VAL A 76 40.80 -5.08 -3.49
C VAL A 76 40.29 -4.67 -4.89
N ALA A 77 41.12 -4.88 -5.93
CA ALA A 77 40.76 -4.66 -7.34
C ALA A 77 39.66 -5.61 -7.87
N LYS A 78 39.62 -6.87 -7.41
CA LYS A 78 38.67 -7.87 -7.92
C LYS A 78 37.26 -7.73 -7.32
N ILE A 79 37.17 -7.14 -6.13
CA ILE A 79 35.90 -6.76 -5.51
C ILE A 79 35.26 -5.58 -6.27
N GLY A 80 36.07 -4.65 -6.78
CA GLY A 80 35.59 -3.49 -7.56
C GLY A 80 34.85 -3.90 -8.84
N GLU A 81 35.40 -4.87 -9.58
CA GLU A 81 34.82 -5.36 -10.84
C GLU A 81 33.50 -6.13 -10.63
N ALA A 82 33.39 -6.90 -9.54
CA ALA A 82 32.17 -7.63 -9.20
C ALA A 82 31.02 -6.71 -8.77
N ILE A 83 31.31 -5.60 -8.10
CA ILE A 83 30.29 -4.61 -7.69
C ILE A 83 29.79 -3.82 -8.90
N GLU A 84 30.66 -3.49 -9.85
CA GLU A 84 30.29 -2.75 -11.06
C GLU A 84 29.36 -3.55 -11.99
N ASN A 85 29.53 -4.86 -12.08
CA ASN A 85 28.69 -5.72 -12.92
C ASN A 85 27.35 -6.11 -12.25
N ALA A 86 27.29 -6.13 -10.91
CA ALA A 86 26.06 -6.46 -10.16
C ALA A 86 25.10 -5.27 -9.99
N TYR A 87 25.60 -4.04 -10.09
CA TYR A 87 24.79 -2.82 -10.08
C TYR A 87 25.09 -2.00 -11.34
N PRO A 88 24.35 -2.20 -12.44
CA PRO A 88 24.49 -1.35 -13.60
C PRO A 88 24.27 0.09 -13.15
N LYS A 89 25.28 0.94 -13.40
CA LYS A 89 25.23 2.36 -13.13
C LYS A 89 23.98 2.92 -13.80
N VAL A 90 22.94 3.19 -13.00
CA VAL A 90 21.72 3.82 -13.47
C VAL A 90 22.11 5.19 -13.98
N GLU A 91 22.24 5.31 -15.31
CA GLU A 91 22.50 6.59 -15.95
C GLU A 91 21.52 7.62 -15.41
N ASP A 92 22.05 8.79 -15.09
CA ASP A 92 21.37 9.88 -14.40
C ASP A 92 20.02 10.22 -15.06
N ALA A 93 18.97 9.55 -14.60
CA ALA A 93 17.61 9.84 -14.99
C ALA A 93 17.34 11.27 -14.55
N LYS A 94 17.33 12.20 -15.52
CA LYS A 94 17.08 13.63 -15.29
C LYS A 94 15.95 13.79 -14.28
N PRO A 95 16.14 14.54 -13.18
CA PRO A 95 15.15 14.61 -12.13
C PRO A 95 13.83 15.10 -12.72
N LYS A 96 12.81 14.22 -12.75
CA LYS A 96 11.46 14.60 -13.15
C LYS A 96 11.05 15.77 -12.27
N LYS A 97 10.81 16.92 -12.90
CA LYS A 97 10.43 18.17 -12.24
C LYS A 97 9.18 17.89 -11.41
N ARG A 98 9.35 17.75 -10.09
CA ARG A 98 8.23 17.49 -9.17
C ARG A 98 7.24 18.64 -9.35
N ARG A 99 5.98 18.32 -9.65
CA ARG A 99 4.91 19.32 -9.69
C ARG A 99 4.97 20.11 -8.37
N LYS A 100 4.96 21.44 -8.46
CA LYS A 100 4.95 22.31 -7.28
C LYS A 100 3.73 21.89 -6.45
N ARG A 101 3.97 21.46 -5.22
CA ARG A 101 2.91 21.12 -4.27
C ARG A 101 2.11 22.41 -4.04
N ASP A 102 0.78 22.34 -4.07
CA ASP A 102 -0.05 23.49 -3.76
C ASP A 102 0.36 24.06 -2.39
N PRO A 103 0.54 25.39 -2.26
CA PRO A 103 1.01 26.01 -1.01
C PRO A 103 0.09 25.73 0.19
N ASN A 104 -1.20 25.50 -0.07
CA ASN A 104 -2.21 25.25 0.95
C ASN A 104 -2.41 23.76 1.26
N ALA A 105 -1.77 22.84 0.52
CA ALA A 105 -1.92 21.42 0.77
C ALA A 105 -1.16 21.00 2.04
N PRO A 106 -1.80 20.26 2.97
CA PRO A 106 -1.13 19.79 4.18
C PRO A 106 0.14 19.01 3.86
N LYS A 107 1.20 19.21 4.66
CA LYS A 107 2.51 18.57 4.45
C LYS A 107 2.41 17.09 4.83
N ARG A 108 3.07 16.21 4.06
CA ARG A 108 3.03 14.75 4.32
C ARG A 108 3.50 14.46 5.76
N PRO A 109 2.82 13.53 6.47
CA PRO A 109 3.22 13.17 7.81
C PRO A 109 4.59 12.49 7.79
N GLY A 110 5.39 12.75 8.82
CA GLY A 110 6.70 12.10 8.98
C GLY A 110 6.54 10.61 9.32
N SER A 111 7.46 9.77 8.85
CA SER A 111 7.55 8.37 9.31
C SER A 111 8.22 8.28 10.69
N ALA A 112 8.11 7.13 11.36
CA ALA A 112 8.81 6.86 12.62
C ALA A 112 10.33 7.17 12.52
N TYR A 113 10.95 6.73 11.41
CA TYR A 113 12.33 7.04 11.09
C TYR A 113 12.60 8.55 10.97
N THR A 114 11.67 9.32 10.40
CA THR A 114 11.83 10.77 10.24
C THR A 114 11.90 11.47 11.60
N PHE A 115 11.02 11.10 12.54
CA PHE A 115 11.03 11.64 13.89
C PHE A 115 12.31 11.27 14.65
N PHE A 116 12.74 10.01 14.55
CA PHE A 116 14.02 9.59 15.12
C PHE A 116 15.20 10.37 14.56
N MET A 117 15.28 10.51 13.22
CA MET A 117 16.34 11.25 12.57
C MET A 117 16.32 12.72 12.99
N GLN A 118 15.16 13.36 13.12
CA GLN A 118 15.09 14.74 13.61
C GLN A 118 15.70 14.86 15.00
N GLU A 119 15.31 14.01 15.95
CA GLU A 119 15.84 14.05 17.32
C GLU A 119 17.35 13.74 17.37
N GLN A 120 17.80 12.71 16.66
CA GLN A 120 19.20 12.31 16.65
C GLN A 120 20.11 13.29 15.91
N LEU A 121 19.65 13.86 14.80
CA LEU A 121 20.42 14.86 14.06
C LEU A 121 20.62 16.12 14.89
N GLN A 122 19.62 16.55 15.68
CA GLN A 122 19.81 17.69 16.58
C GLN A 122 20.85 17.38 17.66
N LYS A 123 20.77 16.21 18.29
CA LYS A 123 21.75 15.77 19.31
C LYS A 123 23.16 15.68 18.74
N LEU A 124 23.31 14.97 17.62
CA LEU A 124 24.62 14.77 17.00
C LEU A 124 25.18 16.04 16.38
N LYS A 125 24.34 16.98 15.94
CA LYS A 125 24.82 18.29 15.47
C LYS A 125 25.36 19.15 16.61
N LEU A 126 24.81 18.99 17.83
CA LEU A 126 25.34 19.65 19.02
C LEU A 126 26.65 19.02 19.50
N GLU A 127 26.73 17.68 19.50
CA GLU A 127 27.93 16.94 19.92
C GLU A 127 29.06 17.00 18.87
N HIS A 128 28.71 17.03 17.59
CA HIS A 128 29.64 16.99 16.47
C HIS A 128 29.37 18.12 15.47
N ALA A 129 29.38 19.36 15.96
CA ALA A 129 29.20 20.55 15.13
C ALA A 129 30.27 20.71 14.04
N GLU A 130 31.43 20.07 14.21
CA GLU A 130 32.55 20.07 13.26
C GLU A 130 32.38 19.09 12.09
N LEU A 131 31.54 18.05 12.27
CA LEU A 131 31.32 17.04 11.24
C LEU A 131 30.32 17.51 10.19
N SER A 132 30.48 17.04 8.96
CA SER A 132 29.54 17.34 7.89
C SER A 132 28.17 16.73 8.20
N GLN A 133 27.10 17.47 7.90
CA GLN A 133 25.71 16.98 8.04
C GLN A 133 25.51 15.60 7.39
N LYS A 134 26.22 15.29 6.29
CA LYS A 134 26.18 13.98 5.62
C LYS A 134 26.73 12.86 6.51
N GLN A 135 27.84 13.09 7.21
CA GLN A 135 28.45 12.11 8.12
C GLN A 135 27.56 11.91 9.35
N VAL A 136 27.01 12.99 9.89
CA VAL A 136 26.06 12.95 11.01
C VAL A 136 24.79 12.16 10.63
N MET A 137 24.27 12.35 9.43
CA MET A 137 23.16 11.55 8.89
C MET A 137 23.50 10.07 8.75
N ALA A 138 24.70 9.73 8.28
CA ALA A 138 25.13 8.33 8.16
C ALA A 138 25.22 7.65 9.54
N MET A 139 25.78 8.33 10.54
CA MET A 139 25.85 7.82 11.92
C MET A 139 24.46 7.61 12.53
N ALA A 140 23.54 8.56 12.34
CA ALA A 140 22.18 8.43 12.81
C ALA A 140 21.45 7.25 12.12
N ALA A 141 21.66 7.06 10.82
CA ALA A 141 21.08 5.93 10.08
C ALA A 141 21.58 4.57 10.59
N SER A 142 22.86 4.44 10.93
CA SER A 142 23.39 3.22 11.56
C SER A 142 22.75 3.00 12.94
N LYS A 143 22.68 4.04 13.78
CA LYS A 143 22.01 3.97 15.09
C LYS A 143 20.54 3.54 15.00
N TRP A 144 19.84 3.86 13.91
CA TRP A 144 18.47 3.39 13.71
C TRP A 144 18.38 1.88 13.44
N ARG A 145 19.31 1.34 12.65
CA ARG A 145 19.37 -0.11 12.36
C ARG A 145 19.65 -0.91 13.62
N ASP A 146 20.52 -0.38 14.47
CA ASP A 146 20.92 -1.01 15.74
C ASP A 146 19.92 -0.75 16.89
N LEU A 147 18.90 0.10 16.67
CA LEU A 147 17.94 0.46 17.71
C LEU A 147 17.02 -0.73 18.02
N ALA A 148 16.83 -1.02 19.31
CA ALA A 148 15.87 -2.02 19.77
C ALA A 148 14.43 -1.64 19.41
N ASP A 149 13.60 -2.65 19.11
CA ASP A 149 12.24 -2.45 18.61
C ASP A 149 11.33 -1.71 19.60
N ASN A 150 11.58 -1.84 20.90
CA ASN A 150 10.89 -1.06 21.95
C ASN A 150 11.02 0.46 21.75
N LYS A 151 12.21 0.93 21.34
CA LYS A 151 12.43 2.36 21.07
C LYS A 151 11.82 2.75 19.72
N LYS A 152 11.83 1.85 18.72
CA LYS A 152 11.14 2.08 17.44
C LYS A 152 9.64 2.26 17.63
N HIS A 153 9.01 1.45 18.49
CA HIS A 153 7.58 1.52 18.79
C HIS A 153 7.13 2.90 19.33
N ARG A 154 7.94 3.56 20.15
CA ARG A 154 7.67 4.94 20.58
C ARG A 154 7.57 5.90 19.38
N PHE A 155 8.46 5.77 18.41
CA PHE A 155 8.44 6.61 17.20
C PHE A 155 7.33 6.22 16.23
N GLU A 156 6.93 4.95 16.21
CA GLU A 156 5.74 4.49 15.47
C GLU A 156 4.46 5.10 16.02
N GLY A 157 4.31 5.19 17.35
CA GLY A 157 3.20 5.91 17.97
C GLY A 157 3.15 7.39 17.58
N LEU A 158 4.30 8.08 17.58
CA LEU A 158 4.40 9.47 17.10
C LEU A 158 4.03 9.60 15.62
N ALA A 159 4.46 8.66 14.79
CA ALA A 159 4.13 8.64 13.37
C ALA A 159 2.64 8.37 13.12
N ALA A 160 2.02 7.48 13.90
CA ALA A 160 0.60 7.20 13.84
C ALA A 160 -0.22 8.44 14.22
N ALA A 161 0.16 9.14 15.30
CA ALA A 161 -0.48 10.39 15.71
C ALA A 161 -0.37 11.47 14.62
N ALA A 162 0.83 11.67 14.06
CA ALA A 162 1.05 12.62 12.98
C ALA A 162 0.28 12.27 11.70
N LYS A 163 0.10 10.97 11.42
CA LYS A 163 -0.73 10.51 10.31
C LYS A 163 -2.20 10.84 10.56
N ALA A 164 -2.71 10.62 11.78
CA ALA A 164 -4.10 10.93 12.12
C ALA A 164 -4.40 12.43 11.98
N THR A 165 -3.50 13.31 12.44
CA THR A 165 -3.67 14.76 12.27
C THR A 165 -3.65 15.15 10.80
N PHE A 166 -2.72 14.59 10.02
CA PHE A 166 -2.65 14.83 8.58
C PHE A 166 -3.91 14.39 7.84
N ASP A 167 -4.47 13.22 8.17
CA ASP A 167 -5.68 12.71 7.54
C ASP A 167 -6.88 13.64 7.81
N ALA A 168 -6.98 14.19 9.03
CA ALA A 168 -7.98 15.20 9.38
C ALA A 168 -7.78 16.53 8.63
N GLU A 169 -6.55 17.05 8.59
CA GLU A 169 -6.20 18.27 7.84
C GLU A 169 -6.45 18.09 6.33
N MET A 170 -6.17 16.91 5.79
CA MET A 170 -6.39 16.61 4.37
C MET A 170 -7.87 16.56 4.03
N ALA A 171 -8.70 16.01 4.92
CA ALA A 171 -10.15 16.04 4.75
C ALA A 171 -10.68 17.48 4.70
N GLN A 172 -10.20 18.35 5.59
CA GLN A 172 -10.55 19.77 5.57
C GLN A 172 -10.06 20.47 4.30
N TYR A 173 -8.83 20.18 3.87
CA TYR A 173 -8.27 20.73 2.63
C TYR A 173 -9.11 20.33 1.41
N HIS A 174 -9.47 19.05 1.29
CA HIS A 174 -10.32 18.57 0.20
C HIS A 174 -11.71 19.21 0.22
N ALA A 175 -12.32 19.36 1.40
CA ALA A 175 -13.61 20.05 1.54
C ALA A 175 -13.49 21.53 1.12
N SER A 176 -12.40 22.21 1.49
CA SER A 176 -12.15 23.61 1.08
C SER A 176 -11.97 23.77 -0.42
N LEU A 177 -11.29 22.82 -1.07
CA LEU A 177 -11.10 22.83 -2.52
C LEU A 177 -12.44 22.64 -3.25
N GLN A 178 -13.27 21.69 -2.78
CA GLN A 178 -14.60 21.47 -3.34
C GLN A 178 -15.50 22.69 -3.16
N ALA A 179 -15.48 23.34 -1.99
CA ALA A 179 -16.24 24.56 -1.76
C ALA A 179 -15.80 25.71 -2.67
N ALA A 180 -14.50 25.88 -2.89
CA ALA A 180 -13.96 26.90 -3.79
C ALA A 180 -14.34 26.65 -5.26
N ASP A 181 -14.34 25.39 -5.70
CA ASP A 181 -14.76 25.00 -7.05
C ASP A 181 -16.25 25.26 -7.28
N GLU A 182 -17.10 24.93 -6.31
CA GLU A 182 -18.55 25.17 -6.37
C GLU A 182 -18.89 26.67 -6.30
N GLU A 183 -18.17 27.45 -5.48
CA GLU A 183 -18.33 28.91 -5.45
C GLU A 183 -17.89 29.54 -6.79
N GLY A 184 -16.80 29.07 -7.39
CA GLY A 184 -16.36 29.50 -8.72
C GLY A 184 -17.38 29.21 -9.81
N LYS A 185 -18.08 28.07 -9.75
CA LYS A 185 -19.20 27.75 -10.67
C LYS A 185 -20.42 28.64 -10.40
N ARG A 186 -20.75 28.88 -9.12
CA ARG A 186 -21.89 29.70 -8.72
C ARG A 186 -21.75 31.15 -9.16
N ARG A 187 -20.56 31.74 -9.03
CA ARG A 187 -20.26 33.10 -9.51
C ARG A 187 -20.43 33.23 -11.03
N LYS A 188 -19.94 32.24 -11.79
CA LYS A 188 -20.09 32.22 -13.26
C LYS A 188 -21.54 32.07 -13.74
N LEU A 189 -22.43 31.51 -12.91
CA LEU A 189 -23.85 31.39 -13.22
C LEU A 189 -24.62 32.70 -12.96
N ASP A 190 -24.17 33.51 -11.99
CA ASP A 190 -24.76 34.80 -11.64
C ASP A 190 -24.41 35.89 -12.69
N ASP A 191 -23.17 35.90 -13.18
CA ASP A 191 -22.70 36.81 -14.23
C ASP A 191 -23.38 36.58 -15.61
N GLY A 192 -24.09 35.46 -15.79
CA GLY A 192 -24.85 35.13 -16.99
C GLY A 192 -26.31 35.61 -16.99
N LYS A 193 -26.79 36.19 -15.88
CA LYS A 193 -28.17 36.70 -15.75
C LYS A 193 -28.18 38.23 -15.65
N VAL A 194 -27.60 38.91 -16.63
CA VAL A 194 -27.95 40.31 -16.90
C VAL A 194 -29.29 40.29 -17.64
N THR A 195 -30.36 40.50 -16.89
CA THR A 195 -31.73 40.71 -17.35
C THR A 195 -31.79 41.73 -18.50
N LEU A 196 -32.47 41.36 -19.59
CA LEU A 196 -32.89 42.24 -20.70
C LEU A 196 -33.77 43.39 -20.20
#